data_AF-A0A9E1XQX2-F1
#
_entry.id   AF-A0A9E1XQX2-F1
#
_cell.length_a   1.000
_cell.length_b   1.000
_cell.length_c   1.000
_cell.angle_alpha   90.00
_cell.angle_beta   90.00
_cell.angle_gamma   90.00
#
_symmetry.space_group_name_H-M   'P 1'
#
loop_
_entity.id
_entity.type
_entity.pdbx_description
1 polymer ?
#
loop_
_entity_poly.entity_id
_entity_poly.type
_entity_poly.pdbx_seq_one_letter_code
_entity_poly.pdbx_strand_id
1 'polypeptide(L)'
;MLNLRRFTFFAALMVATTGVLARSVNFYVSSDGGAVARGTRSDPFATLVAARDAVRRLKNRSGLPSGGVTVWVRGEFHLAESFQLGPEDGGEPDKPVVYRSWGRKPVRLSGGQQLPANAFS
;
A
#
# COMPACT_ATOMS: atom_id res chain seq x y z
N MET A 1 -43.49 14.33 -58.85
CA MET A 1 -43.19 13.04 -58.18
C MET A 1 -42.04 13.26 -57.21
N LEU A 2 -42.12 12.62 -56.04
CA LEU A 2 -41.42 12.83 -54.76
C LEU A 2 -39.90 13.07 -54.76
N ASN A 3 -39.47 13.96 -53.84
CA ASN A 3 -38.14 14.08 -53.23
C ASN A 3 -37.78 12.86 -52.35
N LEU A 4 -36.53 12.37 -52.41
CA LEU A 4 -35.91 11.46 -51.42
C LEU A 4 -34.42 11.28 -51.82
N ARG A 5 -33.37 11.42 -51.00
CA ARG A 5 -33.18 11.27 -49.55
C ARG A 5 -31.81 11.87 -49.17
N ARG A 6 -31.76 12.62 -48.07
CA ARG A 6 -30.53 13.05 -47.38
C ARG A 6 -29.82 11.82 -46.81
N PHE A 7 -28.52 11.66 -47.10
CA PHE A 7 -27.67 10.64 -46.48
C PHE A 7 -26.76 11.33 -45.47
N THR A 8 -27.22 11.47 -44.23
CA THR A 8 -26.42 11.93 -43.10
C THR A 8 -25.43 10.84 -42.71
N PHE A 9 -24.14 11.05 -42.97
CA PHE A 9 -23.05 10.24 -42.44
C PHE A 9 -22.93 10.49 -40.92
N PHE A 10 -23.37 9.53 -40.12
CA PHE A 10 -23.08 9.47 -38.68
C PHE A 10 -21.63 9.00 -38.50
N ALA A 11 -20.71 9.93 -38.25
CA ALA A 11 -19.36 9.61 -37.80
C ALA A 11 -19.43 9.24 -36.30
N ALA A 12 -19.38 7.94 -35.99
CA ALA A 12 -19.22 7.47 -34.63
C ALA A 12 -17.78 7.74 -34.16
N LEU A 13 -17.59 8.75 -33.33
CA LEU A 13 -16.35 9.01 -32.62
C LEU A 13 -16.14 7.92 -31.56
N MET A 14 -15.34 6.91 -31.90
CA MET A 14 -14.86 5.92 -30.93
C MET A 14 -13.86 6.62 -30.00
N VAL A 15 -14.30 7.04 -28.83
CA VAL A 15 -13.39 7.50 -27.77
C VAL A 15 -12.69 6.25 -27.23
N ALA A 16 -11.48 5.98 -27.73
CA ALA A 16 -10.60 4.99 -27.14
C ALA A 16 -10.14 5.52 -25.77
N THR A 17 -10.79 5.07 -24.70
CA THR A 17 -10.32 5.30 -23.34
C THR A 17 -9.05 4.49 -23.13
N THR A 18 -7.88 5.12 -23.33
CA THR A 18 -6.63 4.56 -22.82
C THR A 18 -6.72 4.55 -21.30
N GLY A 19 -7.00 3.37 -20.73
CA GLY A 19 -6.90 3.16 -19.29
C GLY A 19 -5.47 3.46 -18.85
N VAL A 20 -5.27 4.56 -18.14
CA VAL A 20 -3.98 4.86 -17.50
C VAL A 20 -3.76 3.75 -16.47
N LEU A 21 -2.80 2.86 -16.73
CA LEU A 21 -2.36 1.88 -15.74
C LEU A 21 -1.80 2.65 -14.55
N ALA A 22 -2.60 2.83 -13.50
CA ALA A 22 -2.17 3.52 -12.30
C ALA A 22 -1.00 2.75 -11.67
N ARG A 23 0.17 3.39 -11.60
CA ARG A 23 1.38 2.76 -11.08
C ARG A 23 1.33 2.79 -9.55
N SER A 24 1.41 1.64 -8.91
CA SER A 24 1.54 1.53 -7.45
C SER A 24 2.96 1.12 -7.04
N VAL A 25 3.36 1.51 -5.83
CA VAL A 25 4.59 1.02 -5.19
C VAL A 25 4.21 0.08 -4.05
N ASN A 26 4.94 -1.02 -3.92
CA ASN A 26 4.71 -2.03 -2.90
C ASN A 26 5.92 -2.12 -1.98
N PHE A 27 5.69 -1.96 -0.69
CA PHE A 27 6.65 -2.31 0.36
C PHE A 27 6.18 -3.54 1.11
N TYR A 28 7.12 -4.33 1.64
CA TYR A 28 6.85 -5.55 2.37
C TYR A 28 7.46 -5.50 3.76
N VAL A 29 6.70 -5.99 4.74
CA VAL A 29 7.08 -6.08 6.16
C VAL A 29 6.82 -7.50 6.64
N SER A 30 7.78 -8.05 7.36
CA SER A 30 7.69 -9.37 7.95
C SER A 30 8.43 -9.40 9.29
N SER A 31 7.87 -10.08 10.30
CA SER A 31 8.50 -10.20 11.62
C SER A 31 9.84 -10.97 11.59
N ASP A 32 10.09 -11.72 10.52
CA ASP A 32 11.35 -12.42 10.20
C ASP A 32 12.23 -11.65 9.18
N GLY A 33 11.90 -10.37 8.91
CA GLY A 33 12.60 -9.53 7.95
C GLY A 33 13.99 -9.06 8.41
N GLY A 34 14.74 -8.45 7.48
CA GLY A 34 16.10 -7.98 7.74
C GLY A 34 16.16 -6.60 8.41
N ALA A 35 17.19 -6.36 9.23
CA ALA A 35 17.45 -5.06 9.85
C ALA A 35 17.82 -3.96 8.84
N VAL A 36 18.48 -4.34 7.73
CA VAL A 36 18.86 -3.45 6.62
C VAL A 36 18.22 -3.96 5.32
N ALA A 37 16.90 -4.01 5.30
CA ALA A 37 16.14 -4.54 4.16
C ALA A 37 15.78 -3.45 3.14
N ARG A 38 15.56 -3.84 1.90
CA ARG A 38 15.08 -2.95 0.82
C ARG A 38 13.56 -2.76 0.81
N GLY A 39 12.81 -3.57 1.56
CA GLY A 39 11.35 -3.53 1.59
C GLY A 39 10.69 -4.23 0.41
N THR A 40 11.40 -5.12 -0.28
CA THR A 40 10.85 -5.90 -1.39
C THR A 40 10.23 -7.20 -0.87
N ARG A 41 9.48 -7.92 -1.70
CA ARG A 41 8.85 -9.20 -1.30
C ARG A 41 9.87 -10.25 -0.84
N SER A 42 11.06 -10.27 -1.44
CA SER A 42 12.16 -11.18 -1.11
C SER A 42 13.11 -10.64 -0.04
N ASP A 43 13.01 -9.35 0.29
CA ASP A 43 13.85 -8.68 1.29
C ASP A 43 12.97 -7.67 2.07
N PRO A 44 12.05 -8.17 2.92
CA PRO A 44 11.07 -7.35 3.60
C PRO A 44 11.68 -6.63 4.81
N PHE A 45 11.13 -5.47 5.15
CA PHE A 45 11.46 -4.78 6.40
C PHE A 45 11.08 -5.63 7.62
N ALA A 46 11.91 -5.57 8.65
CA ALA A 46 11.62 -6.20 9.95
C ALA A 46 10.53 -5.48 10.76
N THR A 47 10.30 -4.18 10.52
CA THR A 47 9.42 -3.36 11.36
C THR A 47 8.45 -2.48 10.55
N LEU A 48 7.29 -2.18 11.14
CA LEU A 48 6.34 -1.22 10.58
C LEU A 48 6.93 0.19 10.47
N VAL A 49 7.79 0.58 11.43
CA VAL A 49 8.48 1.87 11.44
C VAL A 49 9.39 2.02 10.23
N ALA A 50 10.21 0.99 9.92
CA ALA A 50 11.08 1.02 8.74
C ALA A 50 10.29 1.16 7.43
N ALA A 51 9.11 0.53 7.35
CA ALA A 51 8.22 0.67 6.20
C ALA A 51 7.62 2.07 6.10
N ARG A 52 7.10 2.63 7.19
CA ARG A 52 6.61 4.02 7.26
C ARG A 52 7.69 5.00 6.80
N ASP A 53 8.91 4.84 7.30
CA ASP A 53 10.02 5.72 6.94
C ASP A 53 10.41 5.57 5.46
N ALA A 54 10.26 4.38 4.88
CA ALA A 54 10.42 4.17 3.44
C ALA A 54 9.34 4.89 2.62
N VAL A 55 8.07 4.88 3.08
CA VAL A 55 6.99 5.66 2.47
C VAL A 55 7.32 7.15 2.54
N ARG A 56 7.73 7.67 3.70
CA ARG A 56 8.12 9.08 3.85
C ARG A 56 9.28 9.46 2.92
N ARG A 57 10.31 8.62 2.82
CA ARG A 57 11.44 8.83 1.89
C ARG A 57 10.97 8.86 0.44
N LEU A 58 10.07 7.96 0.04
CA LEU A 58 9.49 7.95 -1.30
C LEU A 58 8.73 9.26 -1.58
N LYS A 59 7.84 9.66 -0.66
CA LYS A 59 7.07 10.90 -0.77
C LYS A 59 7.98 12.12 -0.93
N ASN A 60 9.03 12.23 -0.12
CA ASN A 60 9.94 13.37 -0.15
C ASN A 60 10.83 13.40 -1.39
N ARG A 61 11.16 12.24 -1.98
CA ARG A 61 12.04 12.16 -3.16
C ARG A 61 11.31 12.34 -4.48
N SER A 62 10.11 11.77 -4.61
CA SER A 62 9.42 11.66 -5.89
C SER A 62 7.90 11.88 -5.82
N GLY A 63 7.36 12.16 -4.63
CA GLY A 63 5.92 12.18 -4.41
C GLY A 63 5.28 10.79 -4.38
N LEU A 64 3.96 10.76 -4.18
CA LEU A 64 3.18 9.53 -4.25
C LEU A 64 2.96 9.11 -5.71
N PRO A 65 3.06 7.81 -6.04
CA PRO A 65 2.76 7.33 -7.38
C PRO A 65 1.25 7.33 -7.62
N SER A 66 0.80 7.32 -8.89
CA SER A 66 -0.61 7.52 -9.25
C SER A 66 -1.57 6.43 -8.76
N GLY A 67 -1.07 5.25 -8.39
CA GLY A 67 -1.84 4.17 -7.76
C GLY A 67 -1.55 4.01 -6.26
N GLY A 68 -0.85 4.97 -5.65
CA GLY A 68 -0.52 4.97 -4.24
C GLY A 68 0.53 3.93 -3.83
N VAL A 69 0.65 3.76 -2.51
CA VAL A 69 1.59 2.85 -1.87
C VAL A 69 0.83 1.81 -1.08
N THR A 70 1.17 0.52 -1.27
CA THR A 70 0.69 -0.55 -0.40
C THR A 70 1.86 -1.10 0.42
N VAL A 71 1.70 -1.13 1.74
CA VAL A 71 2.59 -1.79 2.69
C VAL A 71 1.98 -3.14 3.05
N TRP A 72 2.56 -4.21 2.53
CA TRP A 72 2.13 -5.59 2.76
C TRP A 72 2.77 -6.16 4.02
N VAL A 73 1.96 -6.57 4.98
CA VAL A 73 2.39 -6.97 6.33
C VAL A 73 2.09 -8.46 6.57
N ARG A 74 3.05 -9.21 7.10
CA ARG A 74 2.85 -10.59 7.59
C ARG A 74 3.57 -10.80 8.92
N GLY A 75 3.07 -11.73 9.73
CA GLY A 75 3.70 -12.11 11.00
C GLY A 75 3.08 -11.44 12.22
N GLU A 76 3.77 -11.57 13.34
CA GLU A 76 3.37 -11.04 14.65
C GLU A 76 4.38 -10.00 15.11
N PHE A 77 3.89 -8.83 15.52
CA PHE A 77 4.72 -7.69 15.92
C PHE A 77 4.40 -7.31 17.36
N HIS A 78 5.42 -7.30 18.19
CA HIS A 78 5.35 -6.76 19.54
C HIS A 78 5.76 -5.28 19.50
N LEU A 79 4.85 -4.40 19.85
CA LEU A 79 5.01 -2.97 19.82
C LEU A 79 5.30 -2.48 21.24
N ALA A 80 6.58 -2.26 21.56
CA ALA A 80 6.97 -1.66 22.84
C ALA A 80 6.44 -0.23 23.00
N GLU A 81 6.16 0.44 21.87
CA GLU A 81 5.62 1.79 21.79
C GLU A 81 4.56 1.85 20.70
N SER A 82 3.69 2.86 20.75
CA SER A 82 2.66 3.10 19.72
C SER A 82 3.28 3.25 18.33
N PHE A 83 2.72 2.57 17.33
CA PHE A 83 3.04 2.85 15.93
C PHE A 83 2.37 4.17 15.50
N GLN A 84 3.12 5.27 15.59
CA GLN A 84 2.61 6.61 15.32
C GLN A 84 2.55 6.89 13.81
N LEU A 85 1.36 7.32 13.36
CA LEU A 85 1.10 7.83 12.02
C LEU A 85 0.65 9.30 12.10
N GLY A 86 1.37 10.18 11.42
CA GLY A 86 1.09 11.62 11.35
C GLY A 86 0.57 12.05 9.96
N PRO A 87 0.30 13.35 9.76
CA PRO A 87 -0.13 13.89 8.47
C PRO A 87 0.80 13.53 7.31
N GLU A 88 2.10 13.41 7.55
CA GLU A 88 3.11 13.03 6.58
C GLU A 88 2.98 11.59 6.08
N ASP A 89 2.23 10.73 6.77
CA ASP A 89 2.03 9.32 6.41
C ASP A 89 0.79 9.08 5.54
N GLY A 90 -0.09 10.09 5.45
CA GLY A 90 -1.32 10.02 4.68
C GLY A 90 -1.10 9.93 3.17
N GLY A 91 -2.06 9.35 2.46
CA GLY A 91 -2.14 9.41 1.01
C GLY A 91 -2.89 10.66 0.50
N GLU A 92 -3.02 10.76 -0.82
CA GLU A 92 -3.95 11.68 -1.49
C GLU A 92 -5.19 10.89 -1.97
N PRO A 93 -6.32 11.53 -2.33
CA PRO A 93 -7.56 10.84 -2.73
C PRO A 93 -7.35 9.72 -3.78
N ASP A 94 -6.50 9.95 -4.78
CA ASP A 94 -6.19 8.97 -5.82
C ASP A 94 -4.85 8.24 -5.61
N LYS A 95 -4.12 8.55 -4.55
CA LYS A 95 -2.79 8.00 -4.24
C LYS A 95 -2.73 7.55 -2.78
N PRO A 96 -3.52 6.53 -2.39
CA PRO A 96 -3.63 6.14 -0.99
C PRO A 96 -2.32 5.52 -0.48
N VAL A 97 -2.10 5.62 0.83
CA VAL A 97 -1.11 4.80 1.53
C VAL A 97 -1.90 3.74 2.32
N VAL A 98 -1.74 2.47 1.97
CA VAL A 98 -2.54 1.36 2.51
C VAL A 98 -1.65 0.35 3.22
N TYR A 99 -1.94 0.06 4.48
CA TYR A 99 -1.35 -1.08 5.19
C TYR A 99 -2.29 -2.29 5.06
N ARG A 100 -1.77 -3.41 4.56
CA ARG A 100 -2.60 -4.58 4.22
C ARG A 100 -1.89 -5.88 4.59
N SER A 101 -2.62 -6.85 5.13
CA SER A 101 -2.08 -8.18 5.36
C SER A 101 -1.80 -8.91 4.02
N TRP A 102 -0.80 -9.79 4.01
CA TRP A 102 -0.60 -10.74 2.91
C TRP A 102 -0.31 -12.14 3.43
N GLY A 103 -0.68 -13.13 2.61
CA GLY A 103 -0.59 -14.54 2.99
C GLY A 103 -1.86 -15.05 3.67
N ARG A 104 -1.79 -16.28 4.19
CA ARG A 104 -2.95 -16.98 4.78
C ARG A 104 -3.09 -16.80 6.28
N LYS A 105 -1.99 -16.44 6.97
CA LYS A 105 -1.99 -16.23 8.42
C LYS A 105 -2.41 -14.78 8.73
N PRO A 106 -3.17 -14.55 9.82
CA PRO A 106 -3.50 -13.20 10.25
C PRO A 106 -2.22 -12.45 10.66
N VAL A 107 -2.26 -11.13 10.52
CA VAL A 107 -1.25 -10.22 11.10
C VAL A 107 -1.68 -9.89 12.52
N ARG A 108 -0.77 -9.99 13.49
CA ARG A 108 -1.02 -9.60 14.89
C ARG A 108 -0.10 -8.44 15.27
N LEU A 109 -0.69 -7.35 15.74
CA LEU A 109 0.03 -6.25 16.37
C LEU A 109 -0.34 -6.27 17.87
N SER A 110 0.63 -6.50 18.74
CA SER A 110 0.43 -6.57 20.19
C SER A 110 1.23 -5.48 20.89
N GLY A 111 0.57 -4.62 21.66
CA GLY A 111 1.23 -3.68 22.58
C GLY A 111 1.31 -4.19 24.02
N GLY A 112 0.80 -5.39 24.30
CA GLY A 112 0.78 -5.97 25.65
C GLY A 112 1.98 -6.88 25.89
N GLN A 113 2.53 -6.86 27.11
CA GLN A 113 3.62 -7.74 27.53
C GLN A 113 3.12 -9.17 27.78
N GLN A 114 3.85 -10.15 27.26
CA GLN A 114 3.58 -11.55 27.57
C GLN A 114 4.17 -11.88 28.95
N LEU A 115 3.30 -12.28 29.88
CA LEU A 115 3.71 -12.74 31.20
C LEU A 115 3.74 -14.27 31.23
N PRO A 116 4.81 -14.88 31.76
CA PRO A 116 4.90 -16.33 31.81
C PRO A 116 3.93 -16.88 32.86
N ALA A 117 3.23 -17.97 32.54
CA ALA A 117 2.17 -18.52 33.40
C ALA A 117 2.70 -18.96 34.78
N ASN A 118 3.96 -19.40 34.86
CA ASN A 118 4.61 -19.80 36.11
C ASN A 118 5.00 -18.62 37.02
N ALA A 119 4.77 -17.37 36.62
CA ALA A 119 4.96 -16.21 37.49
C ALA A 119 3.80 -16.01 38.49
N PHE A 120 2.74 -16.81 38.40
CA PHE A 120 1.52 -16.69 39.21
C PHE A 120 1.23 -17.96 40.05
N SER A 121 2.24 -18.78 40.30
CA SER A 121 2.14 -20.00 41.14
C SER A 121 2.40 -19.73 42.61
#